data_AF-A0AAE9J4W6-F1
#
_entry.id   AF-A0AAE9J4W6-F1
#
_cell.length_a   1.000
_cell.length_b   1.000
_cell.length_c   1.000
_cell.angle_alpha   90.00
_cell.angle_beta   90.00
_cell.angle_gamma   90.00
#
_symmetry.space_group_name_H-M   'P 1'
#
loop_
_entity.id
_entity.type
_entity.pdbx_description
1 polymer ?
#
loop_
_entity_poly.entity_id
_entity_poly.type
_entity_poly.pdbx_seq_one_letter_code
_entity_poly.pdbx_strand_id
1 'polypeptide(L)'
;MSELPNAGKKTAGPTGKANTPRVMEVSGKMMAPTRHEFGTSGKLSEVLPRVETILKHPLRPFARLGSNKWRLEDAQNPKVGNANVLGLYGCLNVNFIIALCRELPNKKFMTTGGLAMKPSDFVIIVENLIDAKGTLGTLYEIRQSIERTTRETLRTIAGRFENAVVRERLVTIPLPHQLQLDVSYEPSLIYPDSIFCIVKMEVVQSRDN
;
A
#
# COMPACT_ATOMS: atom_id res chain seq x y z
N MET A 1 -6.71 -62.17 78.30
CA MET A 1 -5.30 -62.43 78.66
C MET A 1 -4.50 -62.31 77.36
N SER A 2 -3.52 -61.43 77.13
CA SER A 2 -2.84 -60.42 77.94
C SER A 2 -2.02 -59.52 76.98
N GLU A 3 -1.96 -58.22 77.27
CA GLU A 3 -0.86 -57.22 77.11
C GLU A 3 0.07 -57.13 75.86
N LEU A 4 -0.06 -55.99 75.12
CA LEU A 4 0.92 -54.89 74.79
C LEU A 4 2.35 -55.19 74.17
N PRO A 5 3.12 -54.21 73.61
CA PRO A 5 3.04 -53.69 72.22
C PRO A 5 4.44 -53.43 71.56
N ASN A 6 4.47 -52.57 70.51
CA ASN A 6 5.63 -51.89 69.85
C ASN A 6 6.42 -52.70 68.80
N ALA A 7 6.94 -52.15 67.69
CA ALA A 7 7.08 -50.78 67.15
C ALA A 7 7.35 -50.86 65.63
N GLY A 8 7.16 -49.77 64.87
CA GLY A 8 7.86 -49.57 63.59
C GLY A 8 7.08 -48.89 62.47
N LYS A 9 7.50 -47.68 62.11
CA LYS A 9 6.81 -46.68 61.27
C LYS A 9 6.94 -46.87 59.74
N LYS A 10 5.94 -46.26 59.09
CA LYS A 10 5.66 -45.96 57.67
C LYS A 10 6.70 -45.10 56.91
N THR A 11 6.91 -45.50 55.64
CA THR A 11 6.85 -44.77 54.33
C THR A 11 7.67 -43.51 53.96
N ALA A 12 8.25 -43.62 52.75
CA ALA A 12 8.25 -42.68 51.59
C ALA A 12 9.45 -41.74 51.32
N GLY A 13 9.99 -41.89 50.10
CA GLY A 13 10.62 -40.84 49.28
C GLY A 13 12.02 -41.15 48.75
N PRO A 14 12.27 -41.01 47.43
CA PRO A 14 13.56 -40.51 46.96
C PRO A 14 13.40 -39.16 46.24
N THR A 15 14.23 -38.24 46.69
CA THR A 15 14.42 -36.85 46.29
C THR A 15 15.15 -36.72 44.95
N GLY A 16 14.94 -35.56 44.32
CA GLY A 16 15.23 -35.27 42.92
C GLY A 16 16.71 -35.25 42.51
N LYS A 17 16.93 -35.57 41.24
CA LYS A 17 18.14 -35.20 40.49
C LYS A 17 17.89 -33.87 39.79
N ALA A 18 18.84 -32.96 39.97
CA ALA A 18 18.87 -31.61 39.41
C ALA A 18 18.96 -31.65 37.88
N ASN A 19 18.04 -30.96 37.21
CA ASN A 19 18.12 -30.66 35.78
C ASN A 19 18.88 -29.34 35.60
N THR A 20 20.08 -29.42 35.03
CA THR A 20 20.85 -28.28 34.54
C THR A 20 20.11 -27.63 33.36
N PRO A 21 19.88 -26.29 33.33
CA PRO A 21 19.23 -25.65 32.20
C PRO A 21 20.16 -25.64 30.98
N ARG A 22 19.69 -26.19 29.85
CA ARG A 22 20.30 -25.97 28.54
C ARG A 22 20.11 -24.50 28.16
N VAL A 23 21.21 -23.76 28.05
CA VAL A 23 21.24 -22.44 27.42
C VAL A 23 20.99 -22.65 25.92
N MET A 24 19.78 -22.29 25.45
CA MET A 24 19.56 -22.09 24.02
C MET A 24 20.24 -20.79 23.63
N GLU A 25 21.40 -20.88 22.98
CA GLU A 25 21.87 -19.79 22.12
C GLU A 25 20.88 -19.65 20.96
N VAL A 26 19.90 -18.78 21.14
CA VAL A 26 19.13 -18.25 20.01
C VAL A 26 20.04 -17.26 19.31
N SER A 27 20.79 -17.75 18.31
CA SER A 27 21.42 -16.91 17.30
C SER A 27 20.33 -16.22 16.48
N GLY A 28 19.76 -15.17 17.07
CA GLY A 28 18.80 -14.29 16.46
C GLY A 28 19.49 -13.32 15.52
N LYS A 29 20.05 -13.81 14.41
CA LYS A 29 20.11 -13.00 13.19
C LYS A 29 18.68 -12.88 12.66
N MET A 30 17.88 -12.01 13.27
CA MET A 30 16.58 -11.61 12.71
C MET A 30 16.65 -10.19 12.16
N MET A 31 16.44 -10.15 10.86
CA MET A 31 16.47 -9.04 9.93
C MET A 31 15.86 -7.75 10.49
N ALA A 32 16.54 -6.62 10.27
CA ALA A 32 15.93 -5.31 10.43
C ALA A 32 14.85 -5.08 9.35
N PRO A 33 13.58 -4.86 9.69
CA PRO A 33 12.67 -4.19 8.78
C PRO A 33 12.72 -2.69 9.11
N THR A 34 13.60 -1.93 8.48
CA THR A 34 13.58 -0.45 8.58
C THR A 34 13.02 0.18 7.31
N ARG A 35 11.87 -0.30 6.87
CA ARG A 35 11.01 0.45 5.92
C ARG A 35 10.18 1.39 6.77
N HIS A 36 10.47 2.69 6.70
CA HIS A 36 9.74 3.70 7.47
C HIS A 36 8.40 3.94 6.80
N GLU A 37 7.35 3.34 7.34
CA GLU A 37 5.97 3.65 6.98
C GLU A 37 5.42 4.66 7.97
N PHE A 38 4.78 5.72 7.47
CA PHE A 38 4.21 6.76 8.30
C PHE A 38 2.82 7.13 7.81
N GLY A 39 1.87 7.25 8.74
CA GLY A 39 0.48 7.64 8.47
C GLY A 39 0.04 8.71 9.44
N THR A 40 -0.70 9.71 8.97
CA THR A 40 -1.21 10.79 9.83
C THR A 40 -2.57 11.31 9.41
N SER A 41 -3.38 11.68 10.40
CA SER A 41 -4.62 12.45 10.22
C SER A 41 -4.49 13.93 10.57
N GLY A 42 -3.28 14.36 10.94
CA GLY A 42 -2.92 15.76 11.19
C GLY A 42 -2.41 16.44 9.92
N LYS A 43 -2.22 17.77 9.99
CA LYS A 43 -1.60 18.52 8.89
C LYS A 43 -0.12 18.11 8.77
N LEU A 44 0.34 17.76 7.58
CA LEU A 44 1.72 17.31 7.40
C LEU A 44 2.75 18.38 7.76
N SER A 45 2.47 19.65 7.48
CA SER A 45 3.35 20.76 7.86
C SER A 45 3.62 20.86 9.36
N GLU A 46 2.69 20.43 10.21
CA GLU A 46 2.86 20.41 11.68
C GLU A 46 3.48 19.08 12.15
N VAL A 47 3.15 17.97 11.48
CA VAL A 47 3.50 16.62 11.91
C VAL A 47 4.87 16.17 11.42
N LEU A 48 5.22 16.44 10.15
CA LEU A 48 6.49 15.99 9.57
C LEU A 48 7.70 16.51 10.34
N PRO A 49 7.81 17.79 10.73
CA PRO A 49 8.97 18.27 11.49
C PRO A 49 9.16 17.52 12.81
N ARG A 50 8.07 17.15 13.49
CA ARG A 50 8.10 16.39 14.75
C ARG A 50 8.56 14.96 14.51
N VAL A 51 8.04 14.32 13.47
CA VAL A 51 8.42 12.95 13.10
C VAL A 51 9.89 12.88 12.71
N GLU A 52 10.38 13.83 11.92
CA GLU A 52 11.77 13.86 11.48
C GLU A 52 12.78 13.87 12.63
N THR A 53 12.47 14.56 13.73
CA THR A 53 13.35 14.61 14.93
C THR A 53 13.53 13.26 15.62
N ILE A 54 12.60 12.31 15.42
CA ILE A 54 12.62 11.00 16.07
C ILE A 54 12.94 9.85 15.10
N LEU A 55 13.12 10.14 13.80
CA LEU A 55 13.51 9.14 12.82
C LEU A 55 14.97 8.72 13.01
N LYS A 56 15.22 7.41 13.06
CA LYS A 56 16.57 6.85 13.07
C LYS A 56 17.37 7.21 11.82
N HIS A 57 16.69 7.39 10.69
CA HIS A 57 17.28 7.76 9.40
C HIS A 57 16.48 8.90 8.76
N PRO A 58 16.64 10.14 9.24
CA PRO A 58 15.77 11.25 8.85
C PRO A 58 15.88 11.60 7.37
N LEU A 59 17.02 11.32 6.72
CA LEU A 59 17.21 11.56 5.28
C LEU A 59 16.62 10.47 4.38
N ARG A 60 16.31 9.29 4.92
CA ARG A 60 15.77 8.17 4.13
C ARG A 60 14.34 8.52 3.69
N PRO A 61 13.95 8.25 2.43
CA PRO A 61 12.56 8.38 2.02
C PRO A 61 11.64 7.43 2.78
N PHE A 62 10.39 7.85 2.99
CA PHE A 62 9.37 6.97 3.52
C PHE A 62 9.10 5.84 2.53
N ALA A 63 9.01 4.61 3.04
CA ALA A 63 8.55 3.48 2.24
C ALA A 63 7.07 3.66 1.87
N ARG A 64 6.28 4.23 2.78
CA ARG A 64 4.90 4.65 2.56
C ARG A 64 4.60 5.88 3.42
N LEU A 65 4.00 6.89 2.82
CA LEU A 65 3.53 8.08 3.50
C LEU A 65 2.03 8.25 3.24
N GLY A 66 1.23 8.16 4.30
CA GLY A 66 -0.22 8.14 4.25
C GLY A 66 -0.87 9.33 4.94
N SER A 67 -1.91 9.90 4.35
CA SER A 67 -2.77 10.86 5.05
C SER A 67 -4.19 10.91 4.50
N ASN A 68 -5.13 11.36 5.33
CA ASN A 68 -6.48 11.76 4.92
C ASN A 68 -6.66 13.29 4.84
N LYS A 69 -5.61 14.07 5.14
CA LYS A 69 -5.63 15.54 5.13
C LYS A 69 -4.54 16.15 4.23
N TRP A 70 -4.20 15.46 3.15
CA TRP A 70 -3.33 16.01 2.12
C TRP A 70 -3.84 17.37 1.65
N ARG A 71 -2.92 18.28 1.39
CA ARG A 71 -3.15 19.51 0.64
C ARG A 71 -2.26 19.52 -0.60
N LEU A 72 -2.64 20.28 -1.62
CA LEU A 72 -1.81 20.39 -2.83
C LEU A 72 -0.43 20.98 -2.52
N GLU A 73 -0.37 21.95 -1.59
CA GLU A 73 0.90 22.54 -1.12
C GLU A 73 1.86 21.51 -0.50
N ASP A 74 1.34 20.41 0.08
CA ASP A 74 2.17 19.36 0.67
C ASP A 74 2.98 18.59 -0.40
N ALA A 75 2.53 18.56 -1.66
CA ALA A 75 3.26 17.91 -2.75
C ALA A 75 4.63 18.56 -3.01
N GLN A 76 4.81 19.83 -2.63
CA GLN A 76 6.07 20.56 -2.74
C GLN A 76 7.06 20.18 -1.62
N ASN A 77 6.62 19.46 -0.59
CA ASN A 77 7.51 19.01 0.47
C ASN A 77 8.41 17.86 -0.03
N PRO A 78 9.76 17.96 0.08
CA PRO A 78 10.66 16.92 -0.40
C PRO A 78 10.42 15.53 0.21
N LYS A 79 9.91 15.42 1.44
CA LYS A 79 9.55 14.12 2.04
C LYS A 79 8.35 13.47 1.40
N VAL A 80 7.41 14.30 0.97
CA VAL A 80 6.22 13.87 0.27
C VAL A 80 6.61 13.41 -1.13
N GLY A 81 7.29 14.27 -1.89
CA GLY A 81 7.71 13.93 -3.26
C GLY A 81 8.68 12.75 -3.35
N ASN A 82 9.53 12.54 -2.34
CA ASN A 82 10.46 11.40 -2.34
C ASN A 82 9.88 10.10 -1.76
N ALA A 83 8.69 10.13 -1.14
CA ALA A 83 8.10 8.91 -0.59
C ALA A 83 7.92 7.85 -1.70
N ASN A 84 8.27 6.59 -1.42
CA ASN A 84 8.15 5.53 -2.40
C ASN A 84 6.70 5.25 -2.77
N VAL A 85 5.80 5.37 -1.78
CA VAL A 85 4.36 5.19 -1.95
C VAL A 85 3.65 6.32 -1.22
N LEU A 86 2.81 7.06 -1.94
CA LEU A 86 1.92 8.04 -1.34
C LEU A 86 0.50 7.47 -1.22
N GLY A 87 -0.07 7.54 -0.01
CA GLY A 87 -1.41 7.06 0.28
C GLY A 87 -2.37 8.20 0.64
N LEU A 88 -3.46 8.36 -0.09
CA LEU A 88 -4.58 9.23 0.25
C LEU A 88 -5.76 8.38 0.75
N TYR A 89 -6.13 8.52 2.01
CA TYR A 89 -7.18 7.70 2.61
C TYR A 89 -8.41 8.54 2.96
N GLY A 90 -9.61 8.00 2.78
CA GLY A 90 -10.86 8.63 3.21
C GLY A 90 -11.24 9.96 2.52
N CYS A 91 -10.50 10.40 1.50
CA CYS A 91 -10.87 11.58 0.72
C CYS A 91 -11.75 11.19 -0.46
N LEU A 92 -12.93 11.80 -0.56
CA LEU A 92 -13.89 11.59 -1.65
C LEU A 92 -13.98 12.79 -2.60
N ASN A 93 -13.14 13.82 -2.42
CA ASN A 93 -13.11 14.98 -3.29
C ASN A 93 -12.39 14.62 -4.60
N VAL A 94 -13.16 14.32 -5.64
CA VAL A 94 -12.66 13.88 -6.96
C VAL A 94 -11.73 14.91 -7.60
N ASN A 95 -12.11 16.19 -7.60
CA ASN A 95 -11.27 17.25 -8.18
C ASN A 95 -9.91 17.34 -7.49
N PHE A 96 -9.91 17.18 -6.16
CA PHE A 96 -8.67 17.16 -5.39
C PHE A 96 -7.80 15.93 -5.69
N ILE A 97 -8.40 14.75 -5.86
CA ILE A 97 -7.67 13.53 -6.26
C ILE A 97 -7.02 13.71 -7.63
N ILE A 98 -7.77 14.22 -8.61
CA ILE A 98 -7.26 14.48 -9.96
C ILE A 98 -6.10 15.49 -9.91
N ALA A 99 -6.26 16.58 -9.16
CA ALA A 99 -5.22 17.59 -8.99
C ALA A 99 -3.95 16.99 -8.34
N LEU A 100 -4.10 16.14 -7.32
CA LEU A 100 -2.95 15.42 -6.75
C LEU A 100 -2.27 14.51 -7.78
N CYS A 101 -3.03 13.70 -8.51
CA CYS A 101 -2.47 12.82 -9.55
C CYS A 101 -1.68 13.56 -10.64
N ARG A 102 -1.96 14.85 -10.85
CA ARG A 102 -1.22 15.72 -11.77
C ARG A 102 0.05 16.31 -11.16
N GLU A 103 -0.01 16.71 -9.91
CA GLU A 103 1.07 17.45 -9.24
C GLU A 103 2.12 16.54 -8.57
N LEU A 104 1.75 15.29 -8.26
CA LEU A 104 2.63 14.39 -7.52
C LEU A 104 3.79 13.86 -8.38
N PRO A 105 5.05 14.04 -7.95
CA PRO A 105 6.20 13.45 -8.64
C PRO A 105 6.39 11.96 -8.28
N ASN A 106 5.60 11.43 -7.33
CA ASN A 106 5.75 10.08 -6.82
C ASN A 106 5.40 9.03 -7.88
N LYS A 107 6.29 8.04 -8.05
CA LYS A 107 6.03 6.90 -8.93
C LYS A 107 4.87 6.03 -8.47
N LYS A 108 4.57 5.94 -7.17
CA LYS A 108 3.43 5.16 -6.69
C LYS A 108 2.47 6.00 -5.86
N PHE A 109 1.22 6.06 -6.31
CA PHE A 109 0.11 6.69 -5.61
C PHE A 109 -1.01 5.69 -5.37
N MET A 110 -1.59 5.72 -4.17
CA MET A 110 -2.70 4.86 -3.78
C MET A 110 -3.79 5.71 -3.14
N THR A 111 -5.05 5.47 -3.50
CA THR A 111 -6.18 6.15 -2.86
C THR A 111 -7.40 5.26 -2.68
N THR A 112 -8.14 5.50 -1.59
CA THR A 112 -9.47 4.91 -1.38
C THR A 112 -10.60 5.78 -1.93
N GLY A 113 -10.27 6.90 -2.58
CA GLY A 113 -11.23 7.92 -3.01
C GLY A 113 -12.00 7.62 -4.30
N GLY A 114 -11.72 6.51 -4.97
CA GLY A 114 -12.37 6.15 -6.24
C GLY A 114 -13.86 5.81 -6.11
N LEU A 115 -14.39 5.71 -4.90
CA LEU A 115 -15.82 5.46 -4.66
C LEU A 115 -16.73 6.56 -5.21
N ALA A 116 -16.25 7.80 -5.25
CA ALA A 116 -17.01 8.95 -5.77
C ALA A 116 -16.72 9.25 -7.25
N MET A 117 -15.80 8.52 -7.88
CA MET A 117 -15.32 8.80 -9.22
C MET A 117 -16.16 8.12 -10.29
N LYS A 118 -16.46 8.88 -11.36
CA LYS A 118 -17.11 8.42 -12.58
C LYS A 118 -16.08 7.94 -13.59
N PRO A 119 -16.47 7.12 -14.58
CA PRO A 119 -15.58 6.70 -15.68
C PRO A 119 -14.78 7.84 -16.34
N SER A 120 -15.41 9.00 -16.56
CA SER A 120 -14.76 10.19 -17.14
C SER A 120 -13.61 10.73 -16.29
N ASP A 121 -13.68 10.59 -14.96
CA ASP A 121 -12.64 11.09 -14.06
C ASP A 121 -11.36 10.26 -14.19
N PHE A 122 -11.49 8.95 -14.45
CA PHE A 122 -10.34 8.09 -14.73
C PHE A 122 -9.72 8.40 -16.09
N VAL A 123 -10.53 8.78 -17.09
CA VAL A 123 -10.01 9.25 -18.38
C VAL A 123 -9.09 10.45 -18.19
N ILE A 124 -9.50 11.43 -17.38
CA ILE A 124 -8.68 12.62 -17.10
C ILE A 124 -7.34 12.22 -16.45
N ILE A 125 -7.35 11.26 -15.52
CA ILE A 125 -6.10 10.78 -14.90
C ILE A 125 -5.21 10.07 -15.92
N VAL A 126 -5.78 9.26 -16.81
CA VAL A 126 -5.05 8.58 -17.89
C VAL A 126 -4.45 9.60 -18.86
N GLU A 127 -5.21 10.60 -19.28
CA GLU A 127 -4.72 11.71 -20.11
C GLU A 127 -3.55 12.44 -19.42
N ASN A 128 -3.67 12.77 -18.13
CA ASN A 128 -2.58 13.38 -17.37
C ASN A 128 -1.31 12.49 -17.34
N LEU A 129 -1.48 11.17 -17.17
CA LEU A 129 -0.35 10.22 -17.20
C LEU A 129 0.31 10.16 -18.58
N ILE A 130 -0.46 10.27 -19.66
CA ILE A 130 0.06 10.30 -21.03
C ILE A 130 0.79 11.62 -21.30
N ASP A 131 0.15 12.76 -20.98
CA ASP A 131 0.64 14.11 -21.25
C ASP A 131 1.89 14.44 -20.45
N ALA A 132 1.95 13.99 -19.19
CA ALA A 132 3.15 14.12 -18.36
C ALA A 132 4.29 13.20 -18.80
N LYS A 133 4.14 12.46 -19.92
CA LYS A 133 5.04 11.39 -20.39
C LYS A 133 5.35 10.44 -19.24
N GLY A 134 4.31 9.84 -18.69
CA GLY A 134 4.36 8.96 -17.53
C GLY A 134 5.64 8.13 -17.54
N THR A 135 6.43 8.27 -16.49
CA THR A 135 7.76 7.65 -16.46
C THR A 135 7.63 6.16 -16.18
N LEU A 136 8.55 5.36 -16.70
CA LEU A 136 8.58 3.93 -16.43
C LEU A 136 8.50 3.64 -14.92
N GLY A 137 7.55 2.79 -14.53
CA GLY A 137 7.25 2.41 -13.15
C GLY A 137 6.29 3.35 -12.42
N THR A 138 5.68 4.33 -13.10
CA THR A 138 4.57 5.11 -12.53
C THR A 138 3.35 4.20 -12.37
N LEU A 139 2.73 4.20 -11.19
CA LEU A 139 1.69 3.28 -10.77
C LEU A 139 0.66 3.97 -9.87
N TYR A 140 -0.56 4.11 -10.37
CA TYR A 140 -1.71 4.58 -9.59
C TYR A 140 -2.65 3.43 -9.28
N GLU A 141 -2.97 3.26 -8.00
CA GLU A 141 -3.94 2.28 -7.50
C GLU A 141 -5.11 3.01 -6.84
N ILE A 142 -6.24 3.04 -7.54
CA ILE A 142 -7.44 3.75 -7.11
C ILE A 142 -8.50 2.71 -6.76
N ARG A 143 -8.84 2.59 -5.47
CA ARG A 143 -9.95 1.72 -5.04
C ARG A 143 -11.27 2.32 -5.53
N GLN A 144 -11.96 1.57 -6.36
CA GLN A 144 -13.28 1.89 -6.89
C GLN A 144 -14.34 0.98 -6.27
N SER A 145 -15.61 1.26 -6.60
CA SER A 145 -16.77 0.45 -6.24
C SER A 145 -16.83 -0.86 -7.04
N ILE A 146 -18.03 -1.26 -7.46
CA ILE A 146 -18.33 -2.58 -8.01
C ILE A 146 -17.69 -2.84 -9.37
N GLU A 147 -17.45 -4.12 -9.67
CA GLU A 147 -16.87 -4.58 -10.92
C GLU A 147 -17.59 -3.99 -12.14
N ARG A 148 -18.92 -3.87 -12.10
CA ARG A 148 -19.71 -3.30 -13.20
C ARG A 148 -19.23 -1.89 -13.58
N THR A 149 -19.10 -1.00 -12.60
CA THR A 149 -18.64 0.39 -12.80
C THR A 149 -17.18 0.42 -13.27
N THR A 150 -16.38 -0.51 -12.76
CA THR A 150 -14.97 -0.64 -13.12
C THR A 150 -14.79 -1.08 -14.58
N ARG A 151 -15.62 -2.03 -15.04
CA ARG A 151 -15.65 -2.47 -16.43
C ARG A 151 -16.12 -1.37 -17.37
N GLU A 152 -17.11 -0.59 -16.96
CA GLU A 152 -17.54 0.60 -17.68
C GLU A 152 -16.41 1.63 -17.78
N THR A 153 -15.69 1.85 -16.68
CA THR A 153 -14.49 2.71 -16.64
C THR A 153 -13.45 2.30 -17.68
N LEU A 154 -13.09 1.01 -17.75
CA LEU A 154 -12.16 0.50 -18.77
C LEU A 154 -12.70 0.70 -20.20
N ARG A 155 -14.00 0.48 -20.44
CA ARG A 155 -14.61 0.72 -21.76
C ARG A 155 -14.56 2.19 -22.17
N THR A 156 -14.85 3.09 -21.23
CA THR A 156 -14.78 4.54 -21.47
C THR A 156 -13.35 4.97 -21.78
N ILE A 157 -12.36 4.44 -21.06
CA ILE A 157 -10.94 4.69 -21.35
C ILE A 157 -10.59 4.16 -22.75
N ALA A 158 -10.90 2.90 -23.06
CA ALA A 158 -10.60 2.31 -24.36
C ALA A 158 -11.22 3.09 -25.52
N GLY A 159 -12.49 3.50 -25.39
CA GLY A 159 -13.18 4.28 -26.43
C GLY A 159 -12.63 5.69 -26.62
N ARG A 160 -11.82 6.20 -25.68
CA ARG A 160 -11.18 7.51 -25.77
C ARG A 160 -9.89 7.48 -26.61
N PHE A 161 -9.18 6.36 -26.66
CA PHE A 161 -7.85 6.26 -27.27
C PHE A 161 -7.88 5.31 -28.47
N GLU A 162 -7.69 5.85 -29.67
CA GLU A 162 -7.81 5.12 -30.95
C GLU A 162 -6.94 3.86 -31.02
N ASN A 163 -5.71 3.92 -30.47
CA ASN A 163 -4.75 2.81 -30.50
C ASN A 163 -4.81 1.91 -29.24
N ALA A 164 -5.85 2.03 -28.41
CA ALA A 164 -5.97 1.22 -27.22
C ALA A 164 -6.28 -0.24 -27.57
N VAL A 165 -5.52 -1.16 -26.97
CA VAL A 165 -5.78 -2.61 -27.08
C VAL A 165 -6.57 -3.06 -25.86
N VAL A 166 -7.76 -3.60 -26.09
CA VAL A 166 -8.67 -4.04 -25.02
C VAL A 166 -8.59 -5.54 -24.82
N ARG A 167 -8.46 -5.96 -23.56
CA ARG A 167 -8.61 -7.33 -23.07
C ARG A 167 -9.65 -7.35 -21.94
N GLU A 168 -10.00 -8.53 -21.46
CA GLU A 168 -11.11 -8.71 -20.50
C GLU A 168 -11.06 -7.76 -19.28
N ARG A 169 -9.88 -7.59 -18.69
CA ARG A 169 -9.66 -6.74 -17.50
C ARG A 169 -8.50 -5.76 -17.64
N LEU A 170 -8.10 -5.47 -18.88
CA LEU A 170 -6.94 -4.65 -19.18
C LEU A 170 -7.19 -3.84 -20.46
N VAL A 171 -6.83 -2.57 -20.41
CA VAL A 171 -6.69 -1.70 -21.57
C VAL A 171 -5.25 -1.27 -21.63
N THR A 172 -4.59 -1.52 -22.75
CA THR A 172 -3.21 -1.10 -22.98
C THR A 172 -3.20 0.05 -23.98
N ILE A 173 -2.59 1.17 -23.61
CA ILE A 173 -2.45 2.35 -24.46
C ILE A 173 -0.97 2.50 -24.82
N PRO A 174 -0.58 2.38 -26.10
CA PRO A 174 0.80 2.59 -26.52
C PRO A 174 1.27 4.01 -26.21
N LEU A 175 2.50 4.14 -25.68
CA LEU A 175 3.19 5.40 -25.45
C LEU A 175 4.47 5.47 -26.30
N PRO A 176 5.07 6.65 -26.49
CA PRO A 176 6.39 6.77 -27.12
C PRO A 176 7.49 6.00 -26.38
N HIS A 177 8.63 5.79 -27.04
CA HIS A 177 9.85 5.21 -26.45
C HIS A 177 9.70 3.78 -25.90
N GLN A 178 8.95 2.93 -26.59
CA GLN A 178 8.69 1.54 -26.17
C GLN A 178 8.09 1.45 -24.76
N LEU A 179 7.21 2.41 -24.42
CA LEU A 179 6.41 2.37 -23.21
C LEU A 179 4.95 2.11 -23.56
N GLN A 180 4.19 1.60 -22.60
CA GLN A 180 2.75 1.51 -22.67
C GLN A 180 2.13 1.82 -21.30
N LEU A 181 0.91 2.34 -21.31
CA LEU A 181 0.09 2.52 -20.13
C LEU A 181 -0.93 1.39 -20.05
N ASP A 182 -0.79 0.55 -19.03
CA ASP A 182 -1.70 -0.53 -18.73
C ASP A 182 -2.72 -0.07 -17.68
N VAL A 183 -4.00 -0.03 -18.07
CA VAL A 183 -5.14 0.26 -17.20
C VAL A 183 -5.91 -1.03 -16.99
N SER A 184 -5.76 -1.62 -15.81
CA SER A 184 -6.39 -2.88 -15.43
C SER A 184 -7.22 -2.76 -14.17
N TYR A 185 -7.98 -3.81 -13.86
CA TYR A 185 -8.61 -3.91 -12.55
C TYR A 185 -8.51 -5.30 -11.95
N GLU A 186 -8.44 -5.33 -10.62
CA GLU A 186 -8.43 -6.55 -9.82
C GLU A 186 -9.40 -6.45 -8.63
N PRO A 187 -9.97 -7.57 -8.16
CA PRO A 187 -10.74 -7.60 -6.92
C PRO A 187 -9.89 -7.19 -5.71
N SER A 188 -10.44 -6.39 -4.81
CA SER A 188 -9.76 -6.00 -3.58
C SER A 188 -9.66 -7.17 -2.60
N LEU A 189 -8.46 -7.75 -2.47
CA LEU A 189 -8.20 -8.85 -1.52
C LEU A 189 -8.31 -8.46 -0.03
N ILE A 190 -8.33 -7.17 0.28
CA ILE A 190 -8.37 -6.67 1.67
C ILE A 190 -9.73 -6.97 2.33
N TYR A 191 -10.79 -7.12 1.54
CA TYR A 191 -12.11 -7.53 2.01
C TYR A 191 -12.71 -8.46 0.95
N PRO A 192 -12.52 -9.78 1.03
CA PRO A 192 -12.96 -10.72 0.00
C PRO A 192 -14.49 -10.75 -0.18
N ASP A 193 -15.25 -10.40 0.86
CA ASP A 193 -16.71 -10.24 0.81
C ASP A 193 -17.14 -8.87 0.26
N SER A 194 -16.18 -7.98 0.02
CA SER A 194 -16.45 -6.67 -0.53
C SER A 194 -16.47 -6.73 -2.05
N ILE A 195 -17.46 -6.04 -2.60
CA ILE A 195 -17.64 -5.79 -4.03
C ILE A 195 -16.63 -4.79 -4.59
N PHE A 196 -15.56 -4.43 -3.87
CA PHE A 196 -14.63 -3.37 -4.31
C PHE A 196 -13.59 -3.90 -5.29
N CYS A 197 -13.34 -3.14 -6.35
CA CYS A 197 -12.23 -3.35 -7.27
C CYS A 197 -11.15 -2.27 -7.06
N ILE A 198 -9.93 -2.59 -7.48
CA ILE A 198 -8.84 -1.62 -7.59
C ILE A 198 -8.61 -1.39 -9.08
N VAL A 199 -8.75 -0.15 -9.53
CA VAL A 199 -8.25 0.26 -10.85
C VAL A 199 -6.77 0.56 -10.72
N LYS A 200 -5.97 -0.14 -11.52
CA LYS A 200 -4.53 -0.02 -11.58
C LYS A 200 -4.15 0.63 -12.91
N MET A 201 -3.41 1.73 -12.85
CA MET A 201 -2.84 2.40 -14.03
C MET A 201 -1.32 2.38 -13.89
N GLU A 202 -0.65 1.66 -14.77
CA GLU A 202 0.80 1.45 -14.68
C GLU A 202 1.50 1.75 -16.00
N VAL A 203 2.55 2.55 -15.96
CA VAL A 203 3.44 2.74 -17.11
C VAL A 203 4.54 1.68 -17.09
N VAL A 204 4.51 0.80 -18.08
CA VAL A 204 5.41 -0.33 -18.23
C VAL A 204 6.16 -0.26 -19.56
N GLN A 205 7.25 -1.04 -19.68
CA GLN A 205 7.91 -1.23 -20.96
C GLN A 205 6.98 -2.00 -21.90
N SER A 206 6.84 -1.53 -23.13
CA SER A 206 6.21 -2.29 -24.20
C SER A 206 6.92 -3.63 -24.34
N ARG A 207 6.14 -4.70 -24.31
CA ARG A 207 6.64 -6.00 -24.73
C ARG A 207 6.42 -6.06 -26.23
N ASP A 208 7.51 -6.07 -27.00
CA ASP A 208 7.45 -6.45 -28.39
C ASP A 208 6.84 -7.86 -28.42
N ASN A 209 5.67 -8.00 -29.06
CA ASN A 209 5.05 -9.30 -29.31
C ASN A 209 5.88 -10.09 -30.33
#